data_AF-A0A0D7AYB3-F1
#
_entry.id   AF-A0A0D7AYB3-F1
#
_cell.length_a   1.000
_cell.length_b   1.000
_cell.length_c   1.000
_cell.angle_alpha   90.00
_cell.angle_beta   90.00
_cell.angle_gamma   90.00
#
_symmetry.space_group_name_H-M   'P 1'
#
loop_
_entity.id
_entity.type
_entity.pdbx_description
1 polymer ?
#
loop_
_entity_poly.entity_id
_entity_poly.type
_entity_poly.pdbx_seq_one_letter_code
_entity_poly.pdbx_strand_id
1 'polypeptide(L)'
;MSLLYPQHCISLSSEFVEPSMTDVYSDAHYTLKSDFEFYAGTLPGEFVRISERLINKMLLQPSIARLLMMSNGTFQPPDPVLQTSLDLYTANSLCKLKLRKRFDSFQWPAAFGYSLLVDDRIKTIYTKHPLTGQVAVHKHPFPQLPLFNIVGKAHPALLAHQSLRF
;
A
#
# COMPACT_ATOMS: atom_id res chain seq x y z
N MET A 1 15.91 -4.07 -17.21
CA MET A 1 15.06 -3.55 -16.11
C MET A 1 13.61 -3.71 -16.53
N SER A 2 12.77 -4.33 -15.70
CA SER A 2 11.32 -4.39 -15.94
C SER A 2 10.71 -3.00 -15.79
N LEU A 3 9.84 -2.61 -16.73
CA LEU A 3 9.10 -1.35 -16.65
C LEU A 3 8.14 -1.39 -15.46
N LEU A 4 8.23 -0.40 -14.56
CA LEU A 4 7.30 -0.26 -13.45
C LEU A 4 6.12 0.63 -13.84
N TYR A 5 4.91 0.20 -13.52
CA TYR A 5 3.70 0.98 -13.79
C TYR A 5 3.38 1.91 -12.63
N PRO A 6 3.09 3.21 -12.86
CA PRO A 6 2.52 4.05 -11.82
C PRO A 6 1.26 3.40 -11.23
N GLN A 7 1.01 3.60 -9.95
CA GLN A 7 -0.10 2.97 -9.24
C GLN A 7 -1.49 3.37 -9.79
N HIS A 8 -1.60 4.48 -10.52
CA HIS A 8 -2.83 4.90 -11.21
C HIS A 8 -3.01 4.26 -12.60
N CYS A 9 -2.07 3.42 -13.04
CA CYS A 9 -2.13 2.66 -14.30
C CYS A 9 -2.78 1.28 -14.12
N ILE A 10 -3.47 1.02 -13.01
CA ILE A 10 -4.25 -0.20 -12.77
C ILE A 10 -5.70 0.13 -12.43
N SER A 11 -6.64 -0.69 -12.89
CA SER A 11 -8.08 -0.57 -12.67
C SER A 11 -8.77 -1.93 -12.67
N LEU A 12 -9.91 -2.06 -11.99
CA LEU A 12 -10.82 -3.21 -12.16
C LEU A 12 -11.82 -3.01 -13.32
N SER A 13 -11.76 -1.85 -13.99
CA SER A 13 -12.52 -1.53 -15.21
C SER A 13 -11.55 -1.36 -16.39
N SER A 14 -12.00 -1.69 -17.60
CA SER A 14 -11.25 -1.40 -18.83
C SER A 14 -11.18 0.11 -19.13
N GLU A 15 -12.08 0.89 -18.54
CA GLU A 15 -12.13 2.34 -18.68
C GLU A 15 -11.25 3.00 -17.61
N PHE A 16 -10.21 3.69 -18.07
CA PHE A 16 -9.33 4.50 -17.24
C PHE A 16 -9.83 5.95 -17.23
N VAL A 17 -10.11 6.46 -16.05
CA VAL A 17 -10.56 7.84 -15.83
C VAL A 17 -9.46 8.64 -15.15
N GLU A 18 -9.72 9.92 -14.89
CA GLU A 18 -8.80 10.74 -14.09
C GLU A 18 -8.67 10.15 -12.68
N PRO A 19 -7.46 9.79 -12.23
CA PRO A 19 -7.27 9.23 -10.90
C PRO A 19 -7.45 10.30 -9.82
N SER A 20 -7.77 9.86 -8.60
CA SER A 20 -7.99 10.76 -7.47
C SER A 20 -7.11 10.40 -6.27
N MET A 21 -6.82 11.40 -5.44
CA MET A 21 -6.09 11.18 -4.19
C MET A 21 -6.98 10.43 -3.20
N THR A 22 -6.55 9.23 -2.84
CA THR A 22 -7.24 8.31 -1.95
C THR A 22 -6.38 8.03 -0.73
N ASP A 23 -7.02 7.88 0.43
CA ASP A 23 -6.33 7.48 1.64
C ASP A 23 -5.99 5.99 1.61
N VAL A 24 -4.75 5.63 1.94
CA VAL A 24 -4.32 4.24 2.14
C VAL A 24 -5.15 3.66 3.26
N TYR A 25 -5.17 4.32 4.42
CA TYR A 25 -6.06 4.02 5.54
C TYR A 25 -7.18 5.03 5.63
N SER A 26 -8.41 4.57 5.34
CA SER A 26 -9.64 5.27 5.71
C SER A 26 -10.06 4.95 7.15
N ASP A 27 -11.08 5.67 7.64
CA ASP A 27 -11.69 5.43 8.95
C ASP A 27 -12.32 4.06 9.14
N ALA A 28 -12.59 3.34 8.06
CA ALA A 28 -13.11 1.97 8.09
C ALA A 28 -12.10 0.94 8.65
N HIS A 29 -10.83 1.31 8.86
CA HIS A 29 -9.74 0.41 9.23
C HIS A 29 -9.38 0.40 10.73
N TYR A 30 -10.36 0.51 11.63
CA TYR A 30 -10.11 0.76 13.07
C TYR A 30 -9.06 -0.18 13.71
N THR A 31 -9.17 -1.50 13.52
CA THR A 31 -8.23 -2.48 14.11
C THR A 31 -6.81 -2.31 13.60
N LEU A 32 -6.64 -2.08 12.30
CA LEU A 32 -5.32 -1.90 11.70
C LEU A 32 -4.63 -0.63 12.19
N LYS A 33 -5.40 0.42 12.53
CA LYS A 33 -4.86 1.65 13.09
C LYS A 33 -4.19 1.37 14.44
N SER A 34 -4.88 0.66 15.34
CA SER A 34 -4.34 0.33 16.67
C SER A 34 -3.11 -0.57 16.60
N ASP A 35 -3.11 -1.57 15.72
CA ASP A 35 -1.95 -2.43 15.51
C ASP A 35 -0.77 -1.64 14.96
N PHE A 36 -1.02 -0.77 13.97
CA PHE A 36 0.02 0.10 13.44
C PHE A 36 0.60 0.97 14.54
N GLU A 37 -0.23 1.62 15.37
CA GLU A 37 0.27 2.47 16.44
C GLU A 37 1.20 1.73 17.40
N PHE A 38 0.79 0.52 17.78
CA PHE A 38 1.57 -0.32 18.68
C PHE A 38 2.92 -0.71 18.07
N TYR A 39 2.90 -1.31 16.87
CA TYR A 39 4.09 -1.90 16.26
C TYR A 39 4.97 -0.88 15.54
N ALA A 40 4.42 0.22 15.03
CA ALA A 40 5.16 1.31 14.40
C ALA A 40 5.75 2.31 15.42
N GLY A 41 5.52 2.09 16.72
CA GLY A 41 6.10 2.87 17.81
C GLY A 41 5.49 4.26 17.99
N THR A 42 4.24 4.46 17.56
CA THR A 42 3.51 5.72 17.75
C THR A 42 2.71 5.69 19.05
N LEU A 43 2.18 6.84 19.47
CA LEU A 43 1.31 6.91 20.63
C LEU A 43 -0.12 6.47 20.29
N PRO A 44 -0.89 5.95 21.27
CA PRO A 44 -2.32 5.68 21.08
C PRO A 44 -3.07 6.93 20.60
N GLY A 45 -3.83 6.80 19.51
CA GLY A 45 -4.58 7.87 18.87
C GLY A 45 -3.76 8.78 17.94
N GLU A 46 -2.45 8.58 17.84
CA GLU A 46 -1.60 9.35 16.92
C GLU A 46 -1.90 9.05 15.45
N PHE A 47 -2.44 7.85 15.15
CA PHE A 47 -2.76 7.46 13.79
C PHE A 47 -3.76 8.40 13.13
N VAL A 48 -4.70 8.99 13.88
CA VAL A 48 -5.65 9.98 13.34
C VAL A 48 -4.90 11.11 12.63
N ARG A 49 -3.83 11.62 13.25
CA ARG A 49 -3.00 12.67 12.67
C ARG A 49 -2.16 12.15 11.51
N ILE A 50 -1.71 10.89 11.57
CA ILE A 50 -0.97 10.24 10.48
C ILE A 50 -1.87 10.09 9.24
N SER A 51 -3.14 9.71 9.42
CA SER A 51 -4.09 9.50 8.32
C SER A 51 -4.42 10.78 7.56
N GLU A 52 -4.34 11.94 8.20
CA GLU A 52 -4.57 13.24 7.56
C GLU A 52 -3.37 13.71 6.71
N ARG A 53 -2.17 13.15 6.95
CA ARG A 53 -0.94 13.57 6.26
C ARG A 53 -0.86 12.98 4.86
N LEU A 54 -0.09 13.66 3.99
CA LEU A 54 0.22 13.18 2.64
C LEU A 54 0.88 11.78 2.60
N ILE A 55 1.47 11.35 3.72
CA ILE A 55 2.05 10.01 3.84
C ILE A 55 1.00 8.89 3.79
N ASN A 56 -0.27 9.21 4.02
CA ASN A 56 -1.40 8.29 3.90
C ASN A 56 -2.14 8.44 2.56
N LYS A 57 -1.63 9.20 1.58
CA LYS A 57 -2.38 9.49 0.35
C LYS A 57 -1.70 8.93 -0.90
N MET A 58 -2.49 8.29 -1.76
CA MET A 58 -2.05 7.77 -3.08
C MET A 58 -3.00 8.22 -4.19
N LEU A 59 -2.45 8.49 -5.37
CA LEU A 59 -3.23 8.77 -6.57
C LEU A 59 -3.68 7.45 -7.22
N LEU A 60 -4.97 7.14 -7.25
CA LEU A 60 -5.50 5.83 -7.67
C LEU A 60 -6.67 5.97 -8.65
N GLN A 61 -6.87 4.94 -9.49
CA GLN A 61 -8.15 4.78 -10.19
C GLN A 61 -9.28 4.50 -9.18
N PRO A 62 -10.52 4.98 -9.41
CA PRO A 62 -11.62 4.81 -8.46
C PRO A 62 -11.91 3.36 -8.08
N SER A 63 -11.74 2.42 -9.00
CA SER A 63 -11.94 0.99 -8.76
C SER A 63 -10.89 0.40 -7.79
N ILE A 64 -9.64 0.86 -7.88
CA ILE A 64 -8.55 0.47 -6.97
C ILE A 64 -8.68 1.18 -5.63
N ALA A 65 -9.06 2.46 -5.64
CA ALA A 65 -9.40 3.20 -4.42
C ALA A 65 -10.47 2.46 -3.61
N ARG A 66 -11.56 2.02 -4.26
CA ARG A 66 -12.61 1.22 -3.62
C ARG A 66 -12.07 -0.11 -3.10
N LEU A 67 -11.19 -0.78 -3.85
CA LEU A 67 -10.59 -2.05 -3.44
C LEU A 67 -9.75 -1.89 -2.16
N LEU A 68 -8.95 -0.82 -2.04
CA LEU A 68 -8.21 -0.50 -0.81
C LEU A 68 -9.15 -0.15 0.35
N MET A 69 -10.13 0.73 0.11
CA MET A 69 -11.11 1.14 1.14
C MET A 69 -11.92 -0.04 1.68
N MET A 70 -12.34 -0.94 0.79
CA MET A 70 -13.08 -2.15 1.13
C MET A 70 -12.17 -3.27 1.58
N SER A 71 -10.86 -3.01 1.71
CA SER A 71 -9.94 -3.96 2.29
C SER A 71 -9.83 -5.28 1.52
N ASN A 72 -10.12 -5.26 0.21
CA ASN A 72 -10.14 -6.41 -0.70
C ASN A 72 -8.84 -6.51 -1.52
N GLY A 73 -7.86 -5.66 -1.23
CA GLY A 73 -6.52 -5.73 -1.79
C GLY A 73 -5.68 -4.54 -1.38
N THR A 74 -4.39 -4.59 -1.67
CA THR A 74 -3.43 -3.53 -1.34
C THR A 74 -2.15 -3.69 -2.17
N PHE A 75 -1.33 -2.65 -2.18
CA PHE A 75 0.00 -2.72 -2.77
C PHE A 75 1.00 -3.24 -1.74
N GLN A 76 1.60 -4.39 -2.01
CA GLN A 76 2.65 -4.96 -1.19
C GLN A 76 4.01 -4.37 -1.60
N PRO A 77 4.75 -3.75 -0.66
CA PRO A 77 6.11 -3.32 -0.90
C PRO A 77 7.06 -4.49 -1.21
N PRO A 78 8.23 -4.23 -1.81
CA PRO A 78 9.24 -5.25 -2.04
C PRO A 78 9.83 -5.79 -0.72
N ASP A 79 10.40 -7.01 -0.77
CA ASP A 79 10.91 -7.74 0.40
C ASP A 79 11.79 -6.94 1.36
N PRO A 80 12.75 -6.09 0.91
CA PRO A 80 13.57 -5.31 1.85
C PRO A 80 12.74 -4.38 2.75
N VAL A 81 11.65 -3.81 2.21
CA VAL A 81 10.73 -2.96 2.96
C VAL A 81 9.91 -3.80 3.94
N LEU A 82 9.44 -4.97 3.51
CA LEU A 82 8.71 -5.90 4.38
C LEU A 82 9.58 -6.38 5.54
N GLN A 83 10.83 -6.75 5.26
CA GLN A 83 11.80 -7.15 6.28
C GLN A 83 12.05 -6.01 7.28
N THR A 84 12.23 -4.78 6.80
CA THR A 84 12.39 -3.61 7.66
C THR A 84 11.18 -3.38 8.56
N SER A 85 9.96 -3.57 8.02
CA SER A 85 8.73 -3.49 8.79
C SER A 85 8.67 -4.57 9.87
N LEU A 86 9.01 -5.81 9.51
CA LEU A 86 9.04 -6.94 10.43
C LEU A 86 10.06 -6.75 11.56
N ASP A 87 11.26 -6.28 11.25
CA ASP A 87 12.31 -6.01 12.23
C ASP A 87 11.86 -4.92 13.22
N LEU A 88 11.25 -3.84 12.70
CA LEU A 88 10.69 -2.77 13.52
C LEU A 88 9.60 -3.30 14.46
N TYR A 89 8.67 -4.08 13.92
CA TYR A 89 7.50 -4.57 14.65
C TYR A 89 7.91 -5.57 15.73
N THR A 90 8.88 -6.43 15.42
CA THR A 90 9.48 -7.38 16.37
C THR A 90 10.21 -6.66 17.49
N ALA A 91 11.03 -5.64 17.18
CA ALA A 91 11.72 -4.87 18.22
C ALA A 91 10.73 -4.14 19.15
N ASN A 92 9.69 -3.53 18.58
CA ASN A 92 8.71 -2.76 19.34
C ASN A 92 7.75 -3.60 20.18
N SER A 93 7.48 -4.85 19.79
CA SER A 93 6.65 -5.79 20.56
C SER A 93 7.34 -6.30 21.82
N LEU A 94 8.68 -6.31 21.82
CA LEU A 94 9.51 -6.78 22.93
C LEU A 94 9.87 -5.69 23.95
N CYS A 95 9.45 -4.43 23.73
CA CYS A 95 9.82 -3.32 24.62
C CYS A 95 8.61 -2.48 25.09
N LYS A 96 8.81 -1.77 26.22
CA LYS A 96 7.85 -0.80 26.75
C LYS A 96 7.68 0.37 25.77
N LEU A 97 6.50 1.00 25.76
CA LEU A 97 6.14 2.11 24.85
C LEU A 97 7.24 3.17 24.72
N LYS A 98 7.82 3.62 25.84
CA LYS A 98 8.87 4.66 25.87
C LYS A 98 10.19 4.29 25.19
N LEU A 99 10.41 3.01 24.90
CA LEU A 99 11.62 2.50 24.25
C LEU A 99 11.38 2.13 22.78
N ARG A 100 10.14 2.28 22.29
CA ARG A 100 9.80 1.91 20.92
C ARG A 100 10.46 2.85 19.93
N LYS A 101 10.96 2.27 18.84
CA LYS A 101 11.46 3.00 17.69
C LYS A 101 10.28 3.41 16.82
N ARG A 102 10.20 4.69 16.44
CA ARG A 102 9.16 5.17 15.54
C ARG A 102 9.46 4.80 14.09
N PHE A 103 8.45 4.43 13.32
CA PHE A 103 8.60 4.14 11.89
C PHE A 103 9.17 5.32 11.08
N ASP A 104 8.94 6.55 11.53
CA ASP A 104 9.41 7.79 10.86
C ASP A 104 10.75 8.30 11.41
N SER A 105 11.43 7.54 12.28
CA SER A 105 12.71 7.93 12.89
C SER A 105 13.96 7.46 12.14
N PHE A 106 13.79 6.74 11.02
CA PHE A 106 14.90 6.17 10.26
C PHE A 106 14.57 6.09 8.77
N GLN A 107 15.63 5.92 7.97
CA GLN A 107 15.50 5.78 6.53
C GLN A 107 15.04 4.37 6.16
N TRP A 108 13.91 4.27 5.46
CA TRP A 108 13.44 3.01 4.90
C TRP A 108 14.23 2.64 3.65
N PRO A 109 14.35 1.33 3.33
CA PRO A 109 14.87 0.90 2.04
C PRO A 109 14.09 1.54 0.89
N ALA A 110 14.76 1.69 -0.24
CA ALA A 110 14.10 2.18 -1.43
C ALA A 110 12.99 1.20 -1.85
N ALA A 111 11.77 1.72 -1.99
CA ALA A 111 10.59 0.92 -2.28
C ALA A 111 10.27 1.00 -3.77
N PHE A 112 10.85 0.09 -4.56
CA PHE A 112 10.58 -0.02 -5.99
C PHE A 112 9.99 -1.38 -6.30
N GLY A 113 8.95 -1.42 -7.15
CA GLY A 113 8.35 -2.66 -7.61
C GLY A 113 7.40 -3.30 -6.60
N TYR A 114 6.27 -2.64 -6.37
CA TYR A 114 5.19 -3.15 -5.55
C TYR A 114 4.38 -4.19 -6.31
N SER A 115 4.03 -5.27 -5.63
CA SER A 115 3.03 -6.24 -6.12
C SER A 115 1.63 -5.76 -5.72
N LEU A 116 0.61 -6.06 -6.52
CA LEU A 116 -0.77 -5.89 -6.09
C LEU A 116 -1.29 -7.20 -5.50
N LEU A 117 -1.69 -7.17 -4.23
CA LEU A 117 -2.43 -8.24 -3.59
C LEU A 117 -3.93 -7.94 -3.71
N VAL A 118 -4.71 -8.95 -4.10
CA VAL A 118 -6.16 -8.85 -4.22
C VAL A 118 -6.81 -10.11 -3.68
N ASP A 119 -8.03 -9.97 -3.16
CA ASP A 119 -8.90 -11.09 -2.80
C ASP A 119 -9.18 -11.98 -4.04
N ASP A 120 -9.21 -13.30 -3.85
CA ASP A 120 -9.45 -14.31 -4.88
C ASP A 120 -10.74 -14.08 -5.68
N ARG A 121 -11.73 -13.36 -5.13
CA ARG A 121 -12.97 -12.99 -5.84
C ARG A 121 -12.70 -12.05 -7.02
N ILE A 122 -11.59 -11.32 -7.02
CA ILE A 122 -11.19 -10.46 -8.13
C ILE A 122 -10.64 -11.33 -9.26
N LYS A 123 -11.41 -11.48 -10.34
CA LYS A 123 -11.04 -12.35 -11.47
C LYS A 123 -10.40 -11.63 -12.65
N THR A 124 -10.59 -10.32 -12.74
CA THR A 124 -10.10 -9.52 -13.88
C THR A 124 -9.52 -8.21 -13.38
N ILE A 125 -8.36 -7.86 -13.91
CA ILE A 125 -7.65 -6.61 -13.66
C ILE A 125 -7.24 -6.03 -15.02
N TYR A 126 -7.25 -4.71 -15.14
CA TYR A 126 -6.77 -4.01 -16.31
C TYR A 126 -5.58 -3.15 -15.94
N THR A 127 -4.57 -3.11 -16.82
CA THR A 127 -3.43 -2.21 -16.68
C THR A 127 -3.27 -1.38 -17.94
N LYS A 128 -3.05 -0.08 -17.77
CA LYS A 128 -2.75 0.85 -18.86
C LYS A 128 -1.24 1.06 -18.94
N HIS A 129 -0.61 0.70 -20.04
CA HIS A 129 0.82 0.92 -20.24
C HIS A 129 1.13 2.43 -20.14
N PRO A 130 2.09 2.87 -19.29
CA PRO A 130 2.27 4.28 -18.98
C PRO A 130 2.77 5.12 -20.17
N LEU A 131 3.55 4.53 -21.08
CA LEU A 131 4.05 5.22 -22.28
C LEU A 131 3.12 5.14 -23.49
N THR A 132 2.65 3.93 -23.85
CA THR A 132 1.84 3.72 -25.06
C THR A 132 0.34 3.93 -24.84
N GLY A 133 -0.12 3.97 -23.58
CA GLY A 133 -1.54 4.04 -23.24
C GLY A 133 -2.34 2.76 -23.54
N GLN A 134 -1.70 1.70 -24.03
CA GLN A 134 -2.37 0.43 -24.34
C GLN A 134 -2.91 -0.22 -23.08
N VAL A 135 -4.17 -0.65 -23.12
CA VAL A 135 -4.82 -1.35 -22.01
C VAL A 135 -4.67 -2.86 -22.22
N ALA A 136 -4.09 -3.53 -21.24
CA ALA A 136 -4.00 -4.97 -21.16
C ALA A 136 -4.96 -5.51 -20.10
N VAL A 137 -5.58 -6.66 -20.40
CA VAL A 137 -6.42 -7.40 -19.47
C VAL A 137 -5.63 -8.55 -18.85
N HIS A 138 -5.77 -8.71 -17.54
CA HIS A 138 -5.16 -9.77 -16.76
C HIS A 138 -6.26 -10.59 -16.11
N LYS A 139 -6.12 -11.92 -16.15
CA LYS A 139 -7.05 -12.86 -15.51
C LYS A 139 -6.36 -13.58 -14.38
N HIS A 140 -7.11 -13.83 -13.30
CA HIS A 140 -6.63 -14.60 -12.15
C HIS A 140 -6.04 -15.95 -12.61
N PRO A 141 -4.86 -16.41 -12.11
CA PRO A 141 -4.13 -15.93 -10.93
C PRO A 141 -3.11 -14.80 -11.19
N PHE A 142 -3.28 -14.03 -12.27
CA PHE A 142 -2.46 -12.85 -12.59
C PHE A 142 -0.94 -13.09 -12.67
N PRO A 143 -0.46 -14.16 -13.32
CA PRO A 143 0.97 -14.51 -13.33
C PRO A 143 1.87 -13.48 -14.04
N GLN A 144 1.28 -12.58 -14.83
CA GLN A 144 1.97 -11.57 -15.62
C GLN A 144 1.61 -10.14 -15.20
N LEU A 145 1.05 -9.98 -14.00
CA LEU A 145 0.75 -8.65 -13.50
C LEU A 145 2.05 -7.85 -13.35
N PRO A 146 2.14 -6.64 -13.90
CA PRO A 146 3.33 -5.82 -13.78
C PRO A 146 3.53 -5.39 -12.32
N LEU A 147 4.78 -5.06 -11.99
CA LEU A 147 5.09 -4.40 -10.73
C LEU A 147 4.78 -2.90 -10.82
N PHE A 148 4.42 -2.32 -9.69
CA PHE A 148 3.99 -0.94 -9.58
C PHE A 148 5.02 -0.05 -8.91
N ASN A 149 5.02 1.21 -9.31
CA ASN A 149 5.73 2.28 -8.63
C ASN A 149 4.70 3.18 -7.94
N ILE A 150 4.80 3.30 -6.61
CA ILE A 150 3.96 4.22 -5.85
C ILE A 150 4.56 5.63 -5.97
N VAL A 151 4.01 6.42 -6.88
CA VAL A 151 4.42 7.82 -7.08
C VAL A 151 3.78 8.68 -5.99
N GLY A 152 4.59 9.43 -5.25
CA GLY A 152 4.11 10.42 -4.28
C GLY A 152 4.76 10.26 -2.90
N LYS A 153 4.01 10.63 -1.86
CA LYS A 153 4.50 10.66 -0.47
C LYS A 153 4.02 9.49 0.38
N ALA A 154 3.23 8.57 -0.19
CA ALA A 154 2.72 7.43 0.55
C ALA A 154 3.86 6.64 1.19
N HIS A 155 3.80 6.48 2.51
CA HIS A 155 4.92 5.93 3.26
C HIS A 155 4.92 4.40 3.19
N PRO A 156 6.06 3.75 2.86
CA PRO A 156 6.12 2.29 2.68
C PRO A 156 5.62 1.49 3.89
N ALA A 157 5.88 1.97 5.10
CA ALA A 157 5.37 1.37 6.35
C ALA A 157 3.84 1.17 6.37
N LEU A 158 3.08 2.12 5.81
CA LEU A 158 1.62 2.03 5.78
C LEU A 158 1.16 0.90 4.86
N LEU A 159 1.79 0.77 3.70
CA LEU A 159 1.52 -0.27 2.72
C LEU A 159 1.96 -1.66 3.20
N ALA A 160 3.14 -1.73 3.83
CA ALA A 160 3.62 -2.95 4.48
C ALA A 160 2.61 -3.48 5.49
N HIS A 161 2.12 -2.62 6.37
CA HIS A 161 1.12 -3.00 7.37
C HIS A 161 -0.21 -3.45 6.76
N GLN A 162 -0.67 -2.81 5.67
CA GLN A 162 -1.89 -3.27 4.99
C GLN A 162 -1.71 -4.65 4.37
N SER A 163 -0.51 -4.94 3.86
CA SER A 163 -0.22 -6.21 3.19
C SER A 163 -0.19 -7.41 4.12
N LEU A 164 -0.03 -7.23 5.45
CA LEU A 164 -0.03 -8.31 6.45
C LEU A 164 -1.37 -9.08 6.55
N ARG A 165 -2.38 -8.66 5.80
CA ARG A 165 -3.73 -9.24 5.81
C ARG A 165 -3.94 -10.33 4.77
N PHE A 166 -3.02 -10.43 3.83
CA PHE A 166 -3.03 -11.35 2.69
C PHE A 166 -1.89 -12.35 2.89
#